data_AF-A0A7C6VZZ2-F1
#
_entry.id   AF-A0A7C6VZZ2-F1
#
_cell.length_a   1.000
_cell.length_b   1.000
_cell.length_c   1.000
_cell.angle_alpha   90.00
_cell.angle_beta   90.00
_cell.angle_gamma   90.00
#
_symmetry.space_group_name_H-M   'P 1'
#
loop_
_entity.id
_entity.type
_entity.pdbx_description
1 polymer ?
#
loop_
_entity_poly.entity_id
_entity_poly.type
_entity_poly.pdbx_seq_one_letter_code
_entity_poly.pdbx_strand_id
1 'polypeptide(L)'
;MVTWDESKRLESKPDATFRKFSPEQIEAAIAAAPDVVDDPETRDIDWADAVVTPGGGVKATLTALRRARGPNKRPTKEQVAIRFSPEVLAYFRATGRGWQTRMDEALREYIASHPM
;
A
#
# COMPACT_ATOMS: atom_id res chain seq x y z
N MET A 1 14.06 -6.52 31.11
CA MET A 1 14.95 -7.14 30.10
C MET A 1 14.08 -8.03 29.22
N VAL A 2 13.73 -7.58 28.02
CA VAL A 2 12.95 -8.39 27.06
C VAL A 2 13.94 -8.85 26.00
N THR A 3 14.32 -10.12 26.06
CA THR A 3 15.14 -10.77 25.04
C THR A 3 14.30 -10.96 23.79
N TRP A 4 14.58 -10.17 22.77
CA TRP A 4 14.09 -10.43 21.42
C TRP A 4 14.90 -11.57 20.83
N ASP A 5 14.22 -12.66 20.48
CA ASP A 5 14.77 -13.80 19.74
C ASP A 5 15.02 -13.36 18.28
N GLU A 6 16.28 -13.18 17.91
CA GLU A 6 16.72 -12.75 16.57
C GLU A 6 16.54 -13.82 15.49
N SER A 7 16.13 -15.03 15.87
CA SER A 7 16.06 -16.19 14.97
C SER A 7 14.93 -16.14 13.93
N LYS A 8 14.00 -15.17 13.98
CA LYS A 8 12.93 -15.03 12.98
C LYS A 8 13.19 -14.02 11.86
N ARG A 9 14.39 -13.43 11.74
CA ARG A 9 14.69 -12.46 10.68
C ARG A 9 15.09 -13.10 9.33
N LEU A 10 15.31 -14.42 9.27
CA LEU A 10 15.91 -15.06 8.08
C LEU A 10 14.96 -15.81 7.14
N GLU A 11 13.65 -15.81 7.36
CA GLU A 11 12.69 -16.22 6.32
C GLU A 11 12.17 -14.99 5.58
N SER A 12 13.06 -14.37 4.82
CA SER A 12 12.64 -13.50 3.72
C SER A 12 11.84 -14.35 2.76
N LYS A 13 10.58 -13.99 2.53
CA LYS A 13 9.76 -14.57 1.47
C LYS A 13 10.56 -14.50 0.15
N PRO A 14 10.54 -15.55 -0.70
CA PRO A 14 11.25 -15.50 -1.97
C PRO A 14 10.70 -14.31 -2.77
N ASP A 15 11.61 -13.41 -3.13
CA ASP A 15 11.33 -12.28 -4.00
C ASP A 15 10.77 -12.85 -5.30
N ALA A 16 9.58 -12.40 -5.71
CA ALA A 16 8.92 -12.90 -6.90
C ALA A 16 9.78 -12.55 -8.11
N THR A 17 10.63 -13.48 -8.53
CA THR A 17 11.60 -13.28 -9.59
C THR A 17 10.84 -13.38 -10.89
N PHE A 18 10.34 -12.26 -11.39
CA PHE A 18 9.95 -12.15 -12.79
C PHE A 18 11.21 -12.32 -13.64
N ARG A 19 11.48 -13.55 -14.07
CA ARG A 19 12.59 -13.87 -14.97
C ARG A 19 12.25 -13.26 -16.33
N LYS A 20 12.98 -12.20 -16.71
CA LYS A 20 12.87 -11.65 -18.07
C LYS A 20 13.38 -12.68 -19.06
N PHE A 21 12.69 -12.83 -20.19
CA PHE A 21 13.18 -13.64 -21.32
C PHE A 21 14.50 -13.06 -21.85
N SER A 22 15.44 -13.92 -22.22
CA SER A 22 16.64 -13.48 -22.93
C SER A 22 16.28 -13.01 -24.35
N PRO A 23 17.10 -12.16 -24.98
CA PRO A 23 16.89 -11.75 -26.37
C PRO A 23 16.73 -12.94 -27.33
N GLU A 24 17.55 -13.98 -27.15
CA GLU A 24 17.48 -15.21 -27.96
C GLU A 24 16.14 -15.97 -27.78
N GLN A 25 15.61 -16.00 -26.56
CA GLN A 25 14.31 -16.62 -26.29
C GLN A 25 13.17 -15.83 -26.95
N ILE A 26 13.28 -14.51 -27.02
CA ILE A 26 12.33 -13.64 -27.70
C ILE A 26 12.40 -13.86 -29.22
N GLU A 27 13.59 -13.90 -29.80
CA GLU A 27 13.77 -14.16 -31.24
C GLU A 27 13.26 -15.54 -31.64
N ALA A 28 13.56 -16.58 -30.86
CA ALA A 28 13.06 -17.93 -31.11
C ALA A 28 11.52 -17.99 -31.01
N ALA A 29 10.91 -17.26 -30.08
CA ALA A 29 9.46 -17.18 -29.96
C ALA A 29 8.82 -16.44 -31.14
N ILE A 30 9.44 -15.35 -31.62
CA ILE A 30 8.98 -14.63 -32.81
C ILE A 30 9.10 -15.51 -34.06
N ALA A 31 10.21 -16.24 -34.21
CA ALA A 31 10.44 -17.13 -35.36
C ALA A 31 9.52 -18.36 -35.37
N ALA A 32 9.11 -18.84 -34.20
CA ALA A 32 8.18 -19.97 -34.07
C ALA A 32 6.70 -19.56 -34.16
N ALA A 33 6.40 -18.25 -34.13
CA ALA A 33 5.04 -17.76 -34.23
C ALA A 33 4.51 -17.91 -35.67
N PRO A 34 3.28 -18.41 -35.86
CA PRO A 34 2.64 -18.44 -37.18
C PRO A 34 2.32 -17.01 -37.65
N ASP A 35 2.43 -16.75 -38.96
CA ASP A 35 2.15 -15.43 -39.55
C ASP A 35 0.69 -14.98 -39.36
N VAL A 36 -0.24 -15.94 -39.29
CA VAL A 36 -1.67 -15.70 -39.08
C VAL A 36 -2.20 -16.68 -38.05
N VAL A 37 -2.77 -16.15 -36.98
CA VAL A 37 -3.56 -16.91 -36.01
C VAL A 37 -5.02 -16.57 -36.29
N ASP A 38 -5.85 -17.59 -36.54
CA ASP A 38 -7.31 -17.42 -36.60
C ASP A 38 -7.85 -17.36 -35.16
N ASP A 39 -7.68 -16.19 -34.54
CA ASP A 39 -8.15 -15.92 -33.18
C ASP A 39 -9.54 -15.26 -33.24
N PRO A 40 -10.60 -15.93 -32.74
CA PRO A 40 -11.96 -15.40 -32.75
C PRO A 40 -12.13 -14.10 -31.94
N GLU A 41 -11.20 -13.74 -31.04
CA GLU A 41 -11.17 -12.47 -30.31
C GLU A 41 -10.57 -11.31 -31.11
N THR A 42 -9.99 -11.56 -32.30
CA THR A 42 -9.43 -10.52 -33.19
C THR A 42 -10.45 -9.97 -34.18
N ARG A 43 -11.73 -10.41 -34.09
CA ARG A 43 -12.83 -9.80 -34.86
C ARG A 43 -12.95 -8.34 -34.51
N ASP A 44 -13.32 -7.52 -35.50
CA ASP A 44 -13.51 -6.07 -35.37
C ASP A 44 -14.17 -5.71 -34.04
N ILE A 45 -13.36 -5.18 -33.11
CA ILE A 45 -13.84 -4.74 -31.81
C ILE A 45 -14.57 -3.42 -32.05
N ASP A 46 -15.87 -3.39 -31.79
CA ASP A 46 -16.65 -2.15 -31.87
C ASP A 46 -16.28 -1.23 -30.70
N TRP A 47 -15.56 -0.15 -31.03
CA TRP A 47 -15.13 0.86 -30.07
C TRP A 47 -16.17 1.97 -29.84
N ALA A 48 -17.39 1.86 -30.39
CA ALA A 48 -18.42 2.90 -30.27
C ALA A 48 -18.74 3.28 -28.82
N ASP A 49 -18.72 2.31 -27.90
CA ASP A 49 -19.01 2.53 -26.46
C ASP A 49 -17.75 2.71 -25.59
N ALA A 50 -16.57 2.88 -26.20
CA ALA A 50 -15.33 2.98 -25.45
C ALA A 50 -15.25 4.28 -24.62
N VAL A 51 -14.96 4.14 -23.31
CA VAL A 51 -14.74 5.30 -22.44
C VAL A 51 -13.32 5.84 -22.62
N VAL A 52 -13.19 6.95 -23.36
CA VAL A 52 -11.90 7.63 -23.57
C VAL A 52 -11.61 8.57 -22.40
N THR A 53 -10.45 8.38 -21.75
CA THR A 53 -9.97 9.31 -20.72
C THR A 53 -9.32 10.54 -21.40
N PRO A 54 -9.71 11.78 -21.04
CA PRO A 54 -9.07 12.98 -21.55
C PRO A 54 -7.55 12.97 -21.30
N GLY A 55 -6.76 13.26 -22.33
CA GLY A 55 -5.29 13.31 -22.27
C GLY A 55 -4.58 12.06 -22.79
N GLY A 56 -5.27 10.90 -22.88
CA GLY A 56 -4.74 9.68 -23.48
C GLY A 56 -3.61 8.98 -22.70
N GLY A 57 -3.45 7.68 -22.94
CA GLY A 57 -2.37 6.87 -22.40
C GLY A 57 -2.60 6.31 -20.99
N VAL A 58 -1.93 5.20 -20.69
CA VAL A 58 -2.06 4.40 -19.47
C VAL A 58 -1.93 5.26 -18.19
N LYS A 59 -1.08 6.28 -18.21
CA LYS A 59 -0.81 7.17 -17.07
C LYS A 59 -1.99 8.09 -16.73
N ALA A 60 -2.66 8.67 -17.73
CA ALA A 60 -3.83 9.53 -17.51
C ALA A 60 -5.01 8.71 -16.98
N THR A 61 -5.26 7.54 -17.58
CA THR A 61 -6.29 6.60 -17.14
C THR A 61 -6.06 6.11 -15.72
N LEU A 62 -4.83 5.71 -15.37
CA LEU A 62 -4.48 5.32 -14.00
C LEU A 62 -4.69 6.45 -12.98
N THR A 63 -4.45 7.70 -13.39
CA THR A 63 -4.63 8.86 -12.52
C THR A 63 -6.12 9.18 -12.31
N ALA A 64 -6.94 9.09 -13.35
CA ALA A 64 -8.39 9.26 -13.26
C ALA A 64 -9.07 8.14 -12.46
N LEU A 65 -8.60 6.89 -12.61
CA LEU A 65 -9.10 5.73 -11.86
C LEU A 65 -8.68 5.73 -10.39
N ARG A 66 -7.56 6.41 -10.06
CA ARG A 66 -7.18 6.65 -8.66
C ARG A 66 -8.20 7.61 -8.05
N ARG A 67 -9.24 7.03 -7.44
CA ARG A 67 -10.11 7.70 -6.46
C ARG A 67 -9.26 8.13 -5.26
N ALA A 68 -8.51 9.21 -5.41
CA ALA A 68 -7.75 9.80 -4.33
C ALA A 68 -8.77 10.30 -3.30
N ARG A 69 -8.71 9.78 -2.07
CA ARG A 69 -9.33 10.48 -0.93
C ARG A 69 -8.75 11.89 -0.94
N GLY A 70 -9.64 12.89 -0.92
CA GLY A 70 -9.21 14.29 -0.85
C GLY A 70 -8.29 14.55 0.34
N PRO A 71 -7.59 15.69 0.36
CA PRO A 71 -6.71 16.07 1.46
C PRO A 71 -7.44 15.88 2.80
N ASN A 72 -6.79 15.20 3.74
CA ASN A 72 -7.37 14.90 5.05
C ASN A 72 -7.67 16.24 5.76
N LYS A 73 -8.94 16.69 5.75
CA LYS A 73 -9.37 18.01 6.24
C LYS A 73 -9.27 18.20 7.76
N ARG A 74 -8.82 17.19 8.52
CA ARG A 74 -8.68 17.28 9.97
C ARG A 74 -7.22 17.54 10.36
N PRO A 75 -6.94 18.32 11.43
CA PRO A 75 -5.58 18.51 11.90
C PRO A 75 -4.94 17.14 12.18
N THR A 76 -3.85 16.87 11.47
CA THR A 76 -3.12 15.61 11.55
C THR A 76 -2.51 15.52 12.94
N LYS A 77 -2.80 14.46 13.69
CA LYS A 77 -2.05 14.15 14.91
C LYS A 77 -0.57 14.08 14.53
N GLU A 78 0.27 14.83 15.23
CA GLU A 78 1.70 14.79 14.97
C GLU A 78 2.30 13.51 15.57
N GLN A 79 3.03 12.75 14.76
CA GLN A 79 3.70 11.55 15.22
C GLN A 79 5.07 11.93 15.79
N VAL A 80 5.17 11.94 17.12
CA VAL A 80 6.43 12.19 17.84
C VAL A 80 6.87 10.93 18.57
N ALA A 81 8.18 10.64 18.56
CA ALA A 81 8.76 9.54 19.31
C ALA A 81 9.05 9.98 20.76
N ILE A 82 8.12 9.70 21.67
CA ILE A 82 8.24 9.99 23.11
C ILE A 82 8.46 8.69 23.89
N ARG A 83 9.35 8.72 24.87
CA ARG A 83 9.55 7.59 25.81
C ARG A 83 8.61 7.76 27.00
N PHE A 84 7.82 6.72 27.28
CA PHE A 84 6.96 6.63 28.45
C PHE A 84 7.51 5.58 29.43
N SER A 85 7.22 5.74 30.72
CA SER A 85 7.53 4.72 31.71
C SER A 85 6.80 3.41 31.41
N PRO A 86 7.42 2.24 31.69
CA PRO A 86 6.87 0.94 31.32
C PRO A 86 5.53 0.64 31.99
N GLU A 87 5.30 1.09 33.21
CA GLU A 87 4.05 0.92 33.96
C GLU A 87 2.86 1.62 33.29
N VAL A 88 3.08 2.83 32.76
CA VAL A 88 2.05 3.60 32.04
C VAL A 88 1.65 2.87 30.76
N LEU A 89 2.64 2.42 29.99
CA LEU A 89 2.38 1.66 28.76
C LEU A 89 1.70 0.32 29.05
N ALA A 90 2.08 -0.38 30.12
CA ALA A 90 1.47 -1.64 30.52
C ALA A 90 -0.01 -1.45 30.85
N TYR A 91 -0.35 -0.43 31.64
CA TYR A 91 -1.72 -0.08 31.98
C TYR A 91 -2.58 0.17 30.75
N PHE A 92 -2.15 1.08 29.85
CA PHE A 92 -2.95 1.38 28.66
C PHE A 92 -3.02 0.18 27.71
N ARG A 93 -1.94 -0.56 27.47
CA ARG A 93 -2.00 -1.75 26.59
C ARG A 93 -2.96 -2.82 27.10
N ALA A 94 -3.09 -2.98 28.41
CA ALA A 94 -4.04 -3.91 29.02
C ALA A 94 -5.51 -3.57 28.68
N THR A 95 -5.81 -2.30 28.37
CA THR A 95 -7.15 -1.87 27.94
C THR A 95 -7.53 -2.36 26.54
N GLY A 96 -6.59 -2.95 25.78
CA GLY A 96 -6.85 -3.58 24.48
C GLY A 96 -6.86 -2.61 23.30
N ARG A 97 -7.64 -2.93 22.25
CA ARG A 97 -7.70 -2.14 21.01
C ARG A 97 -8.07 -0.68 21.32
N GLY A 98 -7.37 0.26 20.69
CA GLY A 98 -7.59 1.70 20.88
C GLY A 98 -6.88 2.30 22.10
N TRP A 99 -5.99 1.56 22.78
CA TRP A 99 -5.27 2.07 23.95
C TRP A 99 -4.50 3.38 23.71
N GLN A 100 -3.94 3.58 22.51
CA GLN A 100 -3.27 4.84 22.15
C GLN A 100 -4.26 6.03 22.09
N THR A 101 -5.51 5.77 21.67
CA THR A 101 -6.55 6.81 21.65
C THR A 101 -7.01 7.15 23.06
N ARG A 102 -7.19 6.15 23.93
CA ARG A 102 -7.47 6.38 25.36
C ARG A 102 -6.33 7.13 26.06
N MET A 103 -5.09 6.84 25.72
CA MET A 103 -3.93 7.55 26.26
C MET A 103 -3.90 9.03 25.80
N ASP A 104 -4.17 9.30 24.52
CA ASP A 104 -4.31 10.67 24.00
C ASP A 104 -5.45 11.44 24.68
N GLU A 105 -6.58 10.80 24.95
CA GLU A 105 -7.71 11.40 25.68
C GLU A 105 -7.35 11.74 27.13
N ALA A 106 -6.70 10.83 27.86
CA ALA A 106 -6.24 11.08 29.22
C ALA A 106 -5.24 12.25 29.30
N LEU A 107 -4.34 12.37 28.32
CA LEU A 107 -3.40 13.49 28.25
C LEU A 107 -4.12 14.82 27.98
N ARG A 108 -5.17 14.83 27.15
CA ARG A 108 -5.97 16.03 26.91
C ARG A 108 -6.76 16.46 28.15
N GLU A 109 -7.34 15.51 28.87
CA GLU A 109 -8.04 15.78 30.12
C GLU A 109 -7.08 16.34 31.19
N TYR A 110 -5.86 15.79 31.27
CA TYR A 110 -4.83 16.33 32.16
C TYR A 110 -4.50 17.79 31.83
N ILE A 111 -4.29 18.12 30.55
CA ILE A 111 -4.02 19.51 30.11
C ILE A 111 -5.22 20.43 30.43
N ALA A 112 -6.44 19.98 30.20
CA ALA A 112 -7.65 20.76 30.46
C ALA A 112 -7.87 21.04 31.97
N SER A 113 -7.52 20.08 32.82
CA SER A 113 -7.66 20.20 34.28
C SER A 113 -6.47 20.92 34.95
N HIS A 114 -5.30 20.91 34.31
CA HIS A 114 -4.08 21.54 34.81
C HIS A 114 -3.48 22.49 33.77
N PRO A 115 -4.16 23.63 33.50
CA PRO A 115 -3.57 24.69 32.69
C PRO A 115 -2.35 25.26 33.43
N MET A 116 -1.24 25.36 32.71
CA MET A 116 0.01 25.98 33.19
C MET A 116 0.00 27.48 32.92
#